data_AF-A0A1V1STD9-F1
#
_entry.id   AF-A0A1V1STD9-F1
#
_cell.length_a   1.000
_cell.length_b   1.000
_cell.length_c   1.000
_cell.angle_alpha   90.00
_cell.angle_beta   90.00
_cell.angle_gamma   90.00
#
_symmetry.space_group_name_H-M   'P 1'
#
loop_
_entity.id
_entity.type
_entity.pdbx_description
1 polymer ?
#
loop_
_entity_poly.entity_id
_entity_poly.type
_entity_poly.pdbx_seq_one_letter_code
_entity_poly.pdbx_strand_id
1 'polypeptide(L)'
;MANNTTLNPEVAIPFTGSSGVLASSTTHHGHLGLLELPTELMDAIISYLSPLELAGLSLVCRKLLRHAASEIHWQRHVLSSLPGNPIKSSYPCKTWRELFVAHNQYWFLTKNKVWFCDRTLAGQLVIARYDERRGCIEGYQLLATRSREGSEPWLADHTVHIHHFEPKVKLHLDKPILQFNVDSLENLMRRSLSSPTARRFFPEHPMRYSHKSDPRFSTFVLAKPLEEQDITRHTTSRFPYGMIWPPPTIPAAQRVLGHLGDFAVPGGPNYDVITSPKWRPVNRSEVSDLTFRIRQWLELGPPTMGFHVGEEIVTYSTLDPSLYTPTPERPWRGIWVGDYSVHSCEFLLINQPEVDEEGYQEPLMKLENESDEEFQSRFLAQKVYRGRLEAIKLTGDPNVPRGEYTFLADDLGEAGFVGIAQEPPFQGARIVKSRGHIAGVGFAHDNYIESQLILLSNNRLAQYWVDFGHISFFERVDIDQFLVPS
;
A
#
# COMPACT_ATOMS: atom_id res chain seq x y z
N MET A 1 -3.34 -67.47 -57.66
CA MET A 1 -2.45 -68.65 -57.72
C MET A 1 -2.21 -69.04 -56.26
N ALA A 2 -3.10 -69.81 -55.66
CA ALA A 2 -3.20 -71.27 -55.70
C ALA A 2 -1.99 -71.98 -55.07
N ASN A 3 -2.33 -72.77 -54.05
CA ASN A 3 -1.65 -73.93 -53.44
C ASN A 3 -0.77 -73.65 -52.22
N ASN A 4 -1.28 -73.96 -51.01
CA ASN A 4 -1.31 -75.29 -50.36
C ASN A 4 0.10 -75.80 -50.08
N THR A 5 0.44 -76.11 -48.82
CA THR A 5 0.33 -77.49 -48.30
C THR A 5 0.48 -77.52 -46.78
N THR A 6 -0.56 -78.03 -46.13
CA THR A 6 -0.57 -78.62 -44.77
C THR A 6 0.15 -79.97 -44.78
N LEU A 7 0.92 -80.28 -43.72
CA LEU A 7 1.15 -81.65 -43.22
C LEU A 7 1.55 -81.57 -41.72
N ASN A 8 0.63 -82.03 -40.86
CA ASN A 8 0.85 -82.53 -39.50
C ASN A 8 1.25 -84.03 -39.60
N PRO A 9 1.54 -84.81 -38.52
CA PRO A 9 1.81 -84.50 -37.10
C PRO A 9 3.04 -85.29 -36.55
N GLU A 10 3.41 -85.12 -35.27
CA GLU A 10 3.49 -86.21 -34.28
C GLU A 10 4.11 -85.75 -32.94
N VAL A 11 3.64 -86.41 -31.89
CA VAL A 11 3.74 -86.09 -30.47
C VAL A 11 4.95 -86.78 -29.85
N ALA A 12 5.70 -86.04 -29.01
CA ALA A 12 6.50 -86.63 -27.93
C ALA A 12 6.65 -85.63 -26.76
N ILE A 13 5.95 -85.92 -25.66
CA ILE A 13 6.21 -85.45 -24.29
C ILE A 13 7.40 -86.31 -23.79
N PRO A 14 8.41 -85.87 -22.99
CA PRO A 14 8.29 -85.11 -21.72
C PRO A 14 9.43 -84.10 -21.43
N PHE A 15 9.29 -83.29 -20.37
CA PHE A 15 10.19 -83.31 -19.18
C PHE A 15 9.97 -82.07 -18.27
N THR A 16 9.74 -82.41 -17.01
CA THR A 16 10.04 -81.74 -15.73
C THR A 16 10.68 -80.35 -15.73
N GLY A 17 10.15 -79.50 -14.84
CA GLY A 17 10.62 -78.14 -14.62
C GLY A 17 11.99 -77.98 -13.98
N SER A 18 12.48 -76.76 -14.08
CA SER A 18 13.46 -76.15 -13.18
C SER A 18 13.42 -74.65 -13.42
N SER A 19 13.32 -73.90 -12.32
CA SER A 19 13.36 -72.45 -12.23
C SER A 19 14.53 -71.84 -12.99
N GLY A 20 14.26 -70.74 -13.70
CA GLY A 20 15.26 -69.93 -14.37
C GLY A 20 14.68 -68.57 -14.68
N VAL A 21 14.83 -67.64 -13.74
CA VAL A 21 14.52 -66.22 -13.88
C VAL A 21 15.32 -65.65 -15.06
N LEU A 22 14.63 -65.19 -16.10
CA LEU A 22 15.18 -64.27 -17.09
C LEU A 22 14.44 -62.95 -16.92
N ALA A 23 15.13 -62.03 -16.27
CA ALA A 23 14.73 -60.65 -16.10
C ALA A 23 14.55 -60.00 -17.48
N SER A 24 13.32 -59.64 -17.82
CA SER A 24 13.08 -58.58 -18.80
C SER A 24 13.29 -57.25 -18.10
N SER A 25 14.40 -56.58 -18.40
CA SER A 25 14.67 -55.20 -18.00
C SER A 25 13.69 -54.25 -18.70
N THR A 26 12.48 -54.12 -18.16
CA THR A 26 11.63 -52.96 -18.43
C THR A 26 12.11 -51.83 -17.55
N THR A 27 12.85 -50.89 -18.12
CA THR A 27 13.11 -49.58 -17.51
C THR A 27 11.78 -48.83 -17.37
N HIS A 28 11.07 -49.07 -16.28
CA HIS A 28 10.04 -48.16 -15.82
C HIS A 28 10.77 -46.87 -15.41
N HIS A 29 10.69 -45.83 -16.23
CA HIS A 29 10.79 -44.47 -15.70
C HIS A 29 9.60 -44.32 -14.75
N GLY A 30 9.82 -44.65 -13.48
CA GLY A 30 8.85 -44.44 -12.42
C GLY A 30 8.59 -42.96 -12.30
N HIS A 31 7.51 -42.49 -12.93
CA HIS A 31 7.02 -41.14 -12.73
C HIS A 31 6.53 -41.05 -11.28
N LEU A 32 7.37 -40.51 -10.41
CA LEU A 32 6.97 -40.19 -9.03
C LEU A 32 5.78 -39.24 -9.09
N GLY A 33 4.62 -39.74 -8.68
CA GLY A 33 3.41 -38.94 -8.61
C GLY A 33 3.49 -37.96 -7.44
N LEU A 34 2.83 -36.80 -7.55
CA LEU A 34 2.73 -35.83 -6.44
C LEU A 34 2.30 -36.52 -5.13
N LEU A 35 1.35 -37.47 -5.22
CA LEU A 35 0.82 -38.20 -4.07
C LEU A 35 1.80 -39.18 -3.41
N GLU A 36 2.92 -39.48 -4.06
CA GLU A 36 3.96 -40.40 -3.56
C GLU A 36 5.07 -39.65 -2.82
N LEU A 37 5.07 -38.32 -2.87
CA LEU A 37 6.03 -37.50 -2.13
C LEU A 37 5.83 -37.63 -0.61
N PRO A 38 6.93 -37.57 0.17
CA PRO A 38 6.89 -37.31 1.61
C PRO A 38 6.05 -36.07 1.95
N THR A 39 5.41 -36.10 3.12
CA THR A 39 4.53 -35.03 3.61
C THR A 39 5.23 -33.67 3.62
N GLU A 40 6.50 -33.62 4.02
CA GLU A 40 7.30 -32.41 4.13
C GLU A 40 7.56 -31.78 2.76
N LEU A 41 7.86 -32.61 1.74
CA LEU A 41 8.04 -32.12 0.37
C LEU A 41 6.72 -31.68 -0.24
N MET A 42 5.63 -32.38 0.07
CA MET A 42 4.30 -31.99 -0.37
C MET A 42 3.88 -30.66 0.26
N ASP A 43 4.08 -30.46 1.56
CA ASP A 43 3.79 -29.21 2.24
C ASP A 43 4.71 -28.07 1.77
N ALA A 44 5.98 -28.34 1.48
CA ALA A 44 6.88 -27.36 0.88
C ALA A 44 6.36 -26.89 -0.49
N ILE A 45 5.92 -27.80 -1.36
CA ILE A 45 5.33 -27.46 -2.67
C ILE A 45 4.03 -26.68 -2.49
N ILE A 46 3.13 -27.17 -1.63
CA ILE A 46 1.82 -26.54 -1.36
C ILE A 46 1.98 -25.15 -0.76
N SER A 47 3.10 -24.88 -0.07
CA SER A 47 3.41 -23.55 0.42
C SER A 47 3.50 -22.54 -0.73
N TYR A 48 3.81 -22.88 -1.97
CA TYR A 48 3.81 -21.84 -3.03
C TYR A 48 2.42 -21.41 -3.48
N LEU A 49 1.36 -22.10 -3.04
CA LEU A 49 -0.01 -21.84 -3.48
C LEU A 49 -0.66 -20.67 -2.75
N SER A 50 -1.49 -19.93 -3.48
CA SER A 50 -2.40 -18.92 -2.95
C SER A 50 -3.60 -19.56 -2.21
N PRO A 51 -4.32 -18.80 -1.37
CA PRO A 51 -5.51 -19.30 -0.68
C PRO A 51 -6.61 -19.85 -1.60
N LEU A 52 -6.74 -19.30 -2.82
CA LEU A 52 -7.69 -19.79 -3.83
C LEU A 52 -7.24 -21.13 -4.43
N GLU A 53 -5.94 -21.26 -4.71
CA GLU A 53 -5.36 -22.52 -5.19
C GLU A 53 -5.39 -23.61 -4.12
N LEU A 54 -5.18 -23.27 -2.84
CA LEU A 54 -5.38 -24.19 -1.72
C LEU A 54 -6.82 -24.70 -1.66
N ALA A 55 -7.80 -23.80 -1.87
CA ALA A 55 -9.21 -24.20 -1.96
C ALA A 55 -9.46 -25.13 -3.15
N GLY A 56 -8.88 -24.84 -4.33
CA GLY A 56 -8.96 -25.71 -5.51
C GLY A 56 -8.32 -27.08 -5.26
N LEU A 57 -7.13 -27.11 -4.68
CA LEU A 57 -6.39 -28.32 -4.33
C LEU A 57 -7.17 -29.21 -3.36
N SER A 58 -7.90 -28.59 -2.42
CA SER A 58 -8.72 -29.29 -1.44
C SER A 58 -9.87 -30.10 -2.06
N LEU A 59 -10.26 -29.78 -3.29
CA LEU A 59 -11.34 -30.47 -4.02
C LEU A 59 -10.84 -31.68 -4.83
N VAL A 60 -9.53 -31.87 -4.96
CA VAL A 60 -8.93 -32.91 -5.82
C VAL A 60 -9.05 -34.31 -5.20
N CYS A 61 -8.54 -34.48 -3.97
CA CYS A 61 -8.61 -35.77 -3.26
C CYS A 61 -8.46 -35.61 -1.74
N ARG A 62 -8.75 -36.67 -0.98
CA ARG A 62 -8.69 -36.64 0.50
C ARG A 62 -7.30 -36.36 1.07
N LYS A 63 -6.23 -36.84 0.41
CA LYS A 63 -4.84 -36.59 0.86
C LYS A 63 -4.53 -35.10 0.71
N LEU A 64 -4.76 -34.54 -0.47
CA LEU A 64 -4.53 -33.13 -0.77
C LEU A 64 -5.43 -32.19 0.04
N LEU A 65 -6.67 -32.59 0.33
CA LEU A 65 -7.55 -31.88 1.28
C LEU A 65 -6.90 -31.73 2.66
N ARG A 66 -6.30 -32.79 3.21
CA ARG A 66 -5.64 -32.73 4.52
C ARG A 66 -4.45 -31.77 4.53
N HIS A 67 -3.63 -31.80 3.47
CA HIS A 67 -2.50 -30.86 3.36
C HIS A 67 -2.97 -29.42 3.14
N ALA A 68 -3.93 -29.18 2.24
CA ALA A 68 -4.48 -27.86 1.99
C ALA A 68 -5.20 -27.26 3.21
N ALA A 69 -5.76 -28.10 4.08
CA ALA A 69 -6.39 -27.68 5.34
C ALA A 69 -5.38 -27.52 6.49
N SER A 70 -4.09 -27.80 6.29
CA SER A 70 -3.06 -27.66 7.32
C SER A 70 -2.89 -26.21 7.77
N GLU A 71 -2.88 -25.99 9.08
CA GLU A 71 -2.85 -24.67 9.70
C GLU A 71 -1.60 -23.86 9.35
N ILE A 72 -0.47 -24.53 9.05
CA ILE A 72 0.79 -23.86 8.71
C ILE A 72 0.66 -22.96 7.47
N HIS A 73 -0.12 -23.40 6.47
CA HIS A 73 -0.32 -22.64 5.23
C HIS A 73 -1.17 -21.41 5.49
N TRP A 74 -2.25 -21.56 6.25
CA TRP A 74 -3.16 -20.46 6.59
C TRP A 74 -2.54 -19.46 7.54
N GLN A 75 -1.77 -19.92 8.53
CA GLN A 75 -1.00 -19.06 9.43
C GLN A 75 -0.08 -18.14 8.64
N ARG A 76 0.69 -18.71 7.70
CA ARG A 76 1.60 -17.93 6.87
C ARG A 76 0.87 -16.90 6.00
N HIS A 77 -0.29 -17.24 5.41
CA HIS A 77 -1.07 -16.26 4.65
C HIS A 77 -1.58 -15.11 5.52
N VAL A 78 -2.05 -15.40 6.74
CA VAL A 78 -2.43 -14.36 7.71
C VAL A 78 -1.23 -13.48 8.05
N LEU A 79 -0.10 -14.06 8.44
CA LEU A 79 1.11 -13.31 8.81
C LEU A 79 1.67 -12.48 7.65
N SER A 80 1.60 -12.99 6.41
CA SER A 80 1.99 -12.23 5.21
C SER A 80 1.10 -11.01 4.93
N SER A 81 -0.10 -10.98 5.52
CA SER A 81 -1.04 -9.86 5.43
C SER A 81 -0.87 -8.84 6.57
N LEU A 82 0.11 -9.06 7.46
CA LEU A 82 0.35 -8.28 8.68
C LEU A 82 1.82 -7.85 8.82
N PRO A 83 2.42 -7.19 7.81
CA PRO A 83 3.79 -6.68 7.94
C PRO A 83 3.87 -5.68 9.10
N GLY A 84 4.81 -5.88 10.03
CA GLY A 84 4.98 -5.01 11.20
C GLY A 84 4.04 -5.28 12.38
N ASN A 85 3.13 -6.26 12.28
CA ASN A 85 2.29 -6.70 13.41
C ASN A 85 2.17 -8.24 13.47
N PRO A 86 3.25 -8.94 13.91
CA PRO A 86 3.25 -10.39 14.00
C PRO A 86 2.38 -10.88 15.17
N ILE A 87 1.15 -11.28 14.86
CA ILE A 87 0.24 -11.90 15.83
C ILE A 87 0.68 -13.31 16.19
N LYS A 88 0.37 -13.75 17.41
CA LYS A 88 0.86 -15.03 17.96
C LYS A 88 -0.20 -16.13 17.92
N SER A 89 -1.46 -15.77 17.78
CA SER A 89 -2.61 -16.66 17.86
C SER A 89 -3.64 -16.35 16.77
N SER A 90 -4.46 -17.36 16.44
CA SER A 90 -5.64 -17.21 15.60
C SER A 90 -6.84 -16.62 16.34
N TYR A 91 -6.70 -16.34 17.64
CA TYR A 91 -7.77 -15.78 18.47
C TYR A 91 -8.38 -14.51 17.81
N PRO A 92 -9.71 -14.33 17.86
CA PRO A 92 -10.74 -15.14 18.53
C PRO A 92 -11.19 -16.39 17.76
N CYS A 93 -10.65 -16.64 16.56
CA CYS A 93 -10.97 -17.85 15.80
C CYS A 93 -10.26 -19.08 16.39
N LYS A 94 -10.83 -20.26 16.17
CA LYS A 94 -10.25 -21.52 16.65
C LYS A 94 -9.06 -21.98 15.80
N THR A 95 -9.01 -21.53 14.55
CA THR A 95 -7.99 -21.90 13.56
C THR A 95 -7.56 -20.68 12.75
N TRP A 96 -6.34 -20.72 12.23
CA TRP A 96 -5.80 -19.74 11.28
C TRP A 96 -6.61 -19.72 9.99
N ARG A 97 -7.12 -20.88 9.56
CA ARG A 97 -8.00 -20.97 8.41
C ARG A 97 -9.30 -20.20 8.61
N GLU A 98 -9.96 -20.37 9.76
CA GLU A 98 -11.16 -19.60 10.10
C GLU A 98 -10.89 -18.09 10.12
N LEU A 99 -9.77 -17.70 10.74
CA LEU A 99 -9.36 -16.29 10.78
C LEU A 99 -9.12 -15.73 9.38
N PHE A 100 -8.37 -16.46 8.54
CA PHE A 100 -8.10 -16.03 7.17
C PHE A 100 -9.41 -15.84 6.39
N VAL A 101 -10.31 -16.83 6.46
CA VAL A 101 -11.59 -16.80 5.75
C VAL A 101 -12.48 -15.65 6.22
N ALA A 102 -12.50 -15.36 7.53
CA ALA A 102 -13.30 -14.29 8.11
C ALA A 102 -12.96 -12.90 7.54
N HIS A 103 -11.70 -12.69 7.15
CA HIS A 103 -11.19 -11.42 6.61
C HIS A 103 -10.68 -11.52 5.17
N ASN A 104 -11.02 -12.59 4.43
CA ASN A 104 -10.45 -12.88 3.11
C ASN A 104 -10.61 -11.75 2.07
N GLN A 105 -11.62 -10.91 2.21
CA GLN A 105 -11.81 -9.74 1.33
C GLN A 105 -11.06 -8.48 1.77
N TYR A 106 -10.53 -8.45 2.99
CA TYR A 106 -10.05 -7.24 3.66
C TYR A 106 -8.57 -7.30 4.05
N TRP A 107 -7.90 -8.45 3.94
CA TRP A 107 -6.48 -8.61 4.28
C TRP A 107 -5.54 -7.65 3.54
N PHE A 108 -5.93 -7.18 2.36
CA PHE A 108 -5.14 -6.18 1.64
C PHE A 108 -5.02 -4.85 2.39
N LEU A 109 -6.00 -4.51 3.24
CA LEU A 109 -5.99 -3.29 4.05
C LEU A 109 -4.79 -3.24 4.99
N THR A 110 -4.60 -4.31 5.77
CA THR A 110 -3.49 -4.41 6.73
C THR A 110 -2.17 -4.76 6.06
N LYS A 111 -2.22 -5.46 4.91
CA LYS A 111 -1.03 -5.75 4.12
C LYS A 111 -0.36 -4.45 3.63
N ASN A 112 -1.15 -3.50 3.16
CA ASN A 112 -0.63 -2.25 2.62
C ASN A 112 -0.48 -1.14 3.67
N LYS A 113 -1.07 -1.29 4.87
CA LYS A 113 -0.91 -0.46 6.08
C LYS A 113 -1.38 0.99 5.95
N VAL A 114 -0.87 1.74 4.98
CA VAL A 114 -1.07 3.17 4.79
C VAL A 114 -2.09 3.42 3.71
N TRP A 115 -3.06 4.28 3.98
CA TRP A 115 -4.13 4.63 3.05
C TRP A 115 -4.36 6.13 3.05
N PHE A 116 -4.40 6.76 1.88
CA PHE A 116 -4.70 8.18 1.73
C PHE A 116 -5.88 8.38 0.79
N CYS A 117 -6.60 9.50 0.91
CA CYS A 117 -7.88 9.67 0.22
C CYS A 117 -8.09 10.98 -0.52
N ASP A 118 -9.06 10.93 -1.44
CA ASP A 118 -9.50 12.03 -2.30
C ASP A 118 -10.46 13.03 -1.62
N ARG A 119 -10.53 13.08 -0.28
CA ARG A 119 -11.41 14.03 0.42
C ARG A 119 -10.95 15.48 0.20
N THR A 120 -11.82 16.30 -0.40
CA THR A 120 -11.71 17.77 -0.60
C THR A 120 -10.37 18.26 -1.18
N LEU A 121 -9.67 19.22 -0.57
CA LEU A 121 -8.31 19.66 -0.91
C LEU A 121 -7.28 19.01 0.04
N ALA A 122 -7.67 18.80 1.30
CA ALA A 122 -6.79 18.39 2.37
C ALA A 122 -6.53 16.87 2.46
N GLY A 123 -7.48 16.03 2.06
CA GLY A 123 -7.36 14.58 2.19
C GLY A 123 -7.31 14.09 3.62
N GLN A 124 -7.04 12.80 3.79
CA GLN A 124 -6.78 12.16 5.07
C GLN A 124 -5.79 11.03 4.88
N LEU A 125 -4.96 10.79 5.90
CA LEU A 125 -4.07 9.64 5.98
C LEU A 125 -4.60 8.67 7.05
N VAL A 126 -4.63 7.39 6.75
CA VAL A 126 -5.22 6.33 7.57
C VAL A 126 -4.22 5.20 7.71
N ILE A 127 -4.07 4.69 8.94
CA ILE A 127 -3.29 3.48 9.23
C ILE A 127 -4.28 2.34 9.51
N ALA A 128 -4.20 1.30 8.69
CA ALA A 128 -4.95 0.06 8.82
C ALA A 128 -4.11 -0.99 9.57
N ARG A 129 -4.71 -1.60 10.59
CA ARG A 129 -4.06 -2.59 11.45
C ARG A 129 -5.03 -3.68 11.88
N TYR A 130 -4.51 -4.73 12.48
CA TYR A 130 -5.29 -5.84 13.02
C TYR A 130 -5.14 -5.93 14.54
N ASP A 131 -6.26 -6.06 15.24
CA ASP A 131 -6.34 -6.30 16.67
C ASP A 131 -6.61 -7.78 16.96
N GLU A 132 -5.57 -8.48 17.42
CA GLU A 132 -5.60 -9.90 17.81
C GLU A 132 -6.63 -10.19 18.92
N ARG A 133 -6.82 -9.27 19.87
CA ARG A 133 -7.75 -9.46 21.00
C ARG A 133 -9.21 -9.43 20.55
N ARG A 134 -9.52 -8.74 19.46
CA ARG A 134 -10.91 -8.63 18.95
C ARG A 134 -11.14 -9.39 17.65
N GLY A 135 -10.08 -9.81 16.98
CA GLY A 135 -10.18 -10.31 15.61
C GLY A 135 -10.64 -9.22 14.65
N CYS A 136 -10.20 -7.99 14.85
CA CYS A 136 -10.75 -6.84 14.13
C CYS A 136 -9.68 -6.23 13.22
N ILE A 137 -9.99 -6.05 11.94
CA ILE A 137 -9.27 -5.10 11.09
C ILE A 137 -9.86 -3.73 11.35
N GLU A 138 -9.02 -2.77 11.70
CA GLU A 138 -9.41 -1.40 12.02
C GLU A 138 -8.50 -0.39 11.32
N GLY A 139 -9.07 0.75 10.94
CA GLY A 139 -8.35 1.83 10.28
C GLY A 139 -8.63 3.15 10.97
N TYR A 140 -7.58 3.87 11.36
CA TYR A 140 -7.70 5.15 12.06
C TYR A 140 -6.98 6.27 11.32
N GLN A 141 -7.55 7.47 11.40
CA GLN A 141 -6.89 8.65 10.88
C GLN A 141 -5.60 8.91 11.65
N LEU A 142 -4.50 9.12 10.92
CA LEU A 142 -3.26 9.65 11.46
C LEU A 142 -3.39 11.17 11.58
N LEU A 143 -3.09 11.69 12.76
CA LEU A 143 -3.15 13.11 13.08
C LEU A 143 -1.78 13.59 13.54
N ALA A 144 -1.43 14.80 13.14
CA ALA A 144 -0.27 15.51 13.66
C ALA A 144 -0.73 16.80 14.34
N THR A 145 -0.17 17.09 15.51
CA THR A 145 -0.42 18.34 16.23
C THR A 145 0.89 19.03 16.56
N ARG A 146 0.92 20.36 16.43
CA ARG A 146 2.04 21.19 16.88
C ARG A 146 2.05 21.28 18.41
N SER A 147 3.23 21.08 19.02
CA SER A 147 3.38 21.19 20.48
C SER A 147 3.64 22.61 20.97
N ARG A 148 4.31 23.44 20.16
CA ARG A 148 4.75 24.80 20.52
C ARG A 148 4.59 25.75 19.34
N GLU A 149 3.99 26.91 19.56
CA GLU A 149 3.88 27.97 18.55
C GLU A 149 5.05 28.96 18.63
N GLY A 150 5.20 29.75 17.56
CA GLY A 150 6.17 30.84 17.46
C GLY A 150 7.39 30.51 16.61
N SER A 151 8.29 31.49 16.55
CA SER A 151 9.53 31.45 15.79
C SER A 151 10.60 32.26 16.53
N GLU A 152 11.85 32.02 16.19
CA GLU A 152 13.01 32.78 16.69
C GLU A 152 13.83 33.33 15.52
N PRO A 153 14.46 34.52 15.64
CA PRO A 153 15.32 35.04 14.59
C PRO A 153 16.56 34.16 14.46
N TRP A 154 17.00 33.94 13.22
CA TRP A 154 18.23 33.20 12.96
C TRP A 154 19.45 34.04 13.36
N LEU A 155 20.47 33.41 13.94
CA LEU A 155 21.67 34.10 14.39
C LEU A 155 22.49 34.70 13.25
N ALA A 156 22.53 34.02 12.10
CA ALA A 156 23.27 34.46 10.93
C ALA A 156 22.60 35.65 10.22
N ASP A 157 21.27 35.69 10.24
CA ASP A 157 20.46 36.75 9.65
C ASP A 157 19.18 36.92 10.47
N HIS A 158 19.12 38.02 11.24
CA HIS A 158 17.98 38.32 12.11
C HIS A 158 16.70 38.68 11.35
N THR A 159 16.75 38.88 10.03
CA THR A 159 15.55 39.04 9.21
C THR A 159 14.87 37.70 8.94
N VAL A 160 15.62 36.59 9.03
CA VAL A 160 15.13 35.23 8.83
C VAL A 160 14.61 34.64 10.14
N HIS A 161 13.43 34.03 10.10
CA HIS A 161 12.79 33.44 11.27
C HIS A 161 12.74 31.90 11.19
N ILE A 162 13.23 31.22 12.21
CA ILE A 162 13.16 29.77 12.37
C ILE A 162 11.87 29.43 13.13
N HIS A 163 10.95 28.69 12.50
CA HIS A 163 9.74 28.25 13.17
C HIS A 163 10.00 27.08 14.11
N HIS A 164 9.42 27.11 15.31
CA HIS A 164 9.48 25.97 16.22
C HIS A 164 8.77 24.77 15.62
N PHE A 165 9.38 23.58 15.72
CA PHE A 165 8.82 22.37 15.15
C PHE A 165 9.10 21.13 16.01
N GLU A 166 8.05 20.68 16.68
CA GLU A 166 8.00 19.50 17.55
C GLU A 166 6.63 18.79 17.36
N PRO A 167 6.42 18.13 16.20
CA PRO A 167 5.14 17.51 15.88
C PRO A 167 4.88 16.30 16.77
N LYS A 168 3.63 16.15 17.21
CA LYS A 168 3.14 14.92 17.87
C LYS A 168 2.21 14.19 16.93
N VAL A 169 2.62 13.00 16.51
CA VAL A 169 1.85 12.12 15.63
C VAL A 169 1.09 11.09 16.46
N LYS A 170 -0.21 10.92 16.20
CA LYS A 170 -1.07 9.96 16.90
C LYS A 170 -2.22 9.46 16.02
N LEU A 171 -2.81 8.34 16.40
CA LEU A 171 -4.06 7.86 15.81
C LEU A 171 -5.28 8.48 16.50
N HIS A 172 -6.31 8.80 15.72
CA HIS A 172 -7.62 9.20 16.26
C HIS A 172 -8.46 7.98 16.65
N LEU A 173 -8.13 7.35 17.79
CA LEU A 173 -8.71 6.07 18.20
C LEU A 173 -10.22 6.12 18.50
N ASP A 174 -10.76 7.30 18.82
CA ASP A 174 -12.19 7.47 19.14
C ASP A 174 -13.09 7.36 17.90
N LYS A 175 -12.53 7.57 16.70
CA LYS A 175 -13.28 7.57 15.43
C LYS A 175 -12.63 6.65 14.40
N PRO A 176 -12.94 5.34 14.41
CA PRO A 176 -12.50 4.44 13.35
C PRO A 176 -13.11 4.84 12.00
N ILE A 177 -12.28 4.77 10.96
CA ILE A 177 -12.68 4.94 9.55
C ILE A 177 -13.01 3.58 8.92
N LEU A 178 -12.30 2.53 9.31
CA LEU A 178 -12.54 1.15 8.90
C LEU A 178 -12.74 0.29 10.13
N GLN A 179 -13.69 -0.64 10.07
CA GLN A 179 -13.86 -1.64 11.13
C GLN A 179 -14.52 -2.92 10.60
N PHE A 180 -13.78 -4.03 10.63
CA PHE A 180 -14.25 -5.35 10.21
C PHE A 180 -13.95 -6.38 11.29
N ASN A 181 -15.01 -6.93 11.88
CA ASN A 181 -14.90 -7.94 12.95
C ASN A 181 -15.06 -9.35 12.38
N VAL A 182 -14.40 -10.35 12.97
CA VAL A 182 -14.63 -11.76 12.64
C VAL A 182 -16.11 -12.13 12.73
N ASP A 183 -16.83 -11.64 13.75
CA ASP A 183 -18.25 -11.93 13.99
C ASP A 183 -19.21 -10.97 13.29
N SER A 184 -18.82 -10.44 12.13
CA SER A 184 -19.72 -9.67 11.27
C SER A 184 -20.97 -10.50 10.90
N LEU A 185 -22.11 -9.81 10.73
CA LEU A 185 -23.35 -10.45 10.27
C LEU A 185 -23.14 -11.22 8.97
N GLU A 186 -22.31 -10.69 8.08
CA GLU A 186 -21.93 -11.35 6.83
C GLU A 186 -21.23 -12.69 7.09
N ASN A 187 -20.24 -12.72 7.99
CA ASN A 187 -19.56 -13.96 8.36
C ASN A 187 -20.49 -14.94 9.07
N LEU A 188 -21.47 -14.47 9.83
CA LEU A 188 -22.51 -15.32 10.43
C LEU A 188 -23.45 -15.90 9.35
N MET A 189 -23.86 -15.10 8.36
CA MET A 189 -24.68 -15.55 7.24
C MET A 189 -23.93 -16.56 6.36
N ARG A 190 -22.63 -16.34 6.08
CA ARG A 190 -21.77 -17.29 5.36
C ARG A 190 -21.62 -18.63 6.10
N ARG A 191 -21.59 -18.60 7.43
CA ARG A 191 -21.55 -19.80 8.29
C ARG A 191 -22.88 -20.56 8.32
N SER A 192 -24.01 -19.84 8.23
CA SER A 192 -25.36 -20.40 8.39
C SER A 192 -26.00 -20.88 7.08
N LEU A 193 -25.76 -20.18 5.97
CA LEU A 193 -26.42 -20.46 4.69
C LEU A 193 -25.57 -21.40 3.84
N SER A 194 -26.05 -22.65 3.69
CA SER A 194 -25.62 -23.60 2.63
C SER A 194 -26.12 -23.21 1.22
N SER A 195 -26.73 -22.04 1.07
CA SER A 195 -27.36 -21.60 -0.18
C SER A 195 -26.35 -21.12 -1.24
N PRO A 196 -26.52 -21.46 -2.52
CA PRO A 196 -25.74 -20.92 -3.65
C PRO A 196 -25.73 -19.38 -3.72
N THR A 197 -26.79 -18.73 -3.24
CA THR A 197 -26.91 -17.25 -3.23
C THR A 197 -25.96 -16.57 -2.25
N ALA A 198 -25.48 -17.27 -1.21
CA ALA A 198 -24.49 -16.75 -0.26
C ALA A 198 -23.06 -16.74 -0.83
N ARG A 199 -22.83 -17.33 -2.02
CA ARG A 199 -21.55 -17.33 -2.75
C ARG A 199 -21.45 -16.22 -3.78
N ARG A 200 -22.44 -15.32 -3.86
CA ARG A 200 -22.44 -14.22 -4.82
C ARG A 200 -21.41 -13.17 -4.38
N PHE A 201 -20.63 -12.68 -5.34
CA PHE A 201 -19.70 -11.58 -5.11
C PHE A 201 -20.51 -10.31 -4.80
N PHE A 202 -20.21 -9.66 -3.68
CA PHE A 202 -20.77 -8.37 -3.32
C PHE A 202 -19.65 -7.33 -3.33
N PRO A 203 -19.78 -6.25 -4.11
CA PRO A 203 -18.79 -5.18 -4.11
C PRO A 203 -18.97 -4.22 -2.93
N GLU A 204 -20.15 -4.19 -2.30
CA GLU A 204 -20.50 -3.26 -1.22
C GLU A 204 -20.77 -4.00 0.08
N HIS A 205 -20.18 -3.53 1.17
CA HIS A 205 -20.24 -4.16 2.49
C HIS A 205 -20.54 -3.11 3.56
N PRO A 206 -21.70 -3.17 4.23
CA PRO A 206 -22.02 -2.24 5.32
C PRO A 206 -21.02 -2.36 6.46
N MET A 207 -20.44 -1.24 6.88
CA MET A 207 -19.57 -1.16 8.06
C MET A 207 -20.40 -0.73 9.26
N ARG A 208 -20.34 -1.52 10.34
CA ARG A 208 -20.97 -1.19 11.61
C ARG A 208 -19.89 -0.91 12.64
N TYR A 209 -19.80 0.34 13.07
CA TYR A 209 -18.85 0.71 14.11
C TYR A 209 -19.32 0.22 15.47
N SER A 210 -18.38 -0.21 16.31
CA SER A 210 -18.69 -0.62 17.69
C SER A 210 -19.15 0.54 18.56
N HIS A 211 -18.79 1.78 18.19
CA HIS A 211 -19.13 2.99 18.93
C HIS A 211 -20.38 3.67 18.35
N LYS A 212 -21.45 3.77 19.13
CA LYS A 212 -22.78 4.25 18.68
C LYS A 212 -22.92 5.78 18.61
N SER A 213 -21.83 6.54 18.73
CA SER A 213 -21.90 8.00 18.80
C SER A 213 -21.94 8.69 17.43
N ASP A 214 -21.46 8.04 16.36
CA ASP A 214 -21.56 8.60 15.01
C ASP A 214 -22.87 8.11 14.36
N PRO A 215 -23.84 9.00 14.09
CA PRO A 215 -25.12 8.62 13.46
C PRO A 215 -24.97 8.30 11.97
N ARG A 216 -23.77 8.44 11.39
CA ARG A 216 -23.54 8.17 9.97
C ARG A 216 -23.50 6.68 9.69
N PHE A 217 -24.23 6.28 8.66
CA PHE A 217 -24.05 4.99 8.01
C PHE A 217 -22.77 5.02 7.20
N SER A 218 -22.07 3.88 7.13
CA SER A 218 -20.87 3.73 6.33
C SER A 218 -20.89 2.41 5.59
N THR A 219 -20.54 2.44 4.30
CA THR A 219 -20.45 1.27 3.45
C THR A 219 -19.08 1.25 2.79
N PHE A 220 -18.38 0.13 2.93
CA PHE A 220 -17.14 -0.14 2.23
C PHE A 220 -17.45 -0.66 0.83
N VAL A 221 -16.80 -0.10 -0.18
CA VAL A 221 -17.05 -0.40 -1.59
C VAL A 221 -15.74 -0.77 -2.27
N LEU A 222 -15.68 -1.96 -2.84
CA LEU A 222 -14.55 -2.43 -3.64
C LEU A 222 -14.45 -1.63 -4.94
N ALA A 223 -13.23 -1.24 -5.30
CA ALA A 223 -12.96 -0.45 -6.50
C ALA A 223 -12.40 -1.32 -7.63
N LYS A 224 -12.64 -0.87 -8.87
CA LYS A 224 -12.07 -1.43 -10.09
C LYS A 224 -11.09 -0.40 -10.68
N PRO A 225 -9.85 -0.78 -10.99
CA PRO A 225 -8.87 0.14 -11.57
C PRO A 225 -9.27 0.56 -12.99
N LEU A 226 -8.82 1.76 -13.40
CA LEU A 226 -8.97 2.25 -14.77
C LEU A 226 -8.05 1.50 -15.72
N GLU A 227 -8.49 1.38 -16.96
CA GLU A 227 -7.65 0.92 -18.06
C GLU A 227 -6.69 2.05 -18.49
N GLU A 228 -5.53 1.67 -19.02
CA GLU A 228 -4.46 2.62 -19.40
C GLU A 228 -4.95 3.72 -20.36
N GLN A 229 -5.80 3.36 -21.33
CA GLN A 229 -6.38 4.31 -22.28
C GLN A 229 -7.22 5.38 -21.60
N ASP A 230 -7.95 5.03 -20.54
CA ASP A 230 -8.77 5.97 -19.77
C ASP A 230 -7.86 6.87 -18.90
N ILE A 231 -6.77 6.33 -18.34
CA ILE A 231 -5.77 7.12 -17.58
C ILE A 231 -5.13 8.19 -18.47
N THR A 232 -4.65 7.84 -19.66
CA THR A 232 -3.98 8.81 -20.56
C THR A 232 -4.91 9.96 -20.94
N ARG A 233 -6.20 9.67 -21.18
CA ARG A 233 -7.20 10.68 -21.55
C ARG A 233 -7.45 11.71 -20.46
N HIS A 234 -7.45 11.29 -19.20
CA HIS A 234 -7.76 12.18 -18.08
C HIS A 234 -6.51 12.93 -17.55
N THR A 235 -5.32 12.32 -17.67
CA THR A 235 -4.05 12.85 -17.11
C THR A 235 -3.61 14.17 -17.73
N THR A 236 -3.99 14.45 -18.99
CA THR A 236 -3.59 15.68 -19.70
C THR A 236 -4.30 16.94 -19.22
N SER A 237 -5.32 16.81 -18.37
CA SER A 237 -6.04 17.95 -17.82
C SER A 237 -5.20 18.64 -16.74
N ARG A 238 -5.33 19.96 -16.60
CA ARG A 238 -4.81 20.66 -15.40
C ARG A 238 -5.46 20.11 -14.14
N PHE A 239 -4.88 20.39 -12.97
CA PHE A 239 -5.50 20.13 -11.69
C PHE A 239 -6.99 20.49 -11.76
N PRO A 240 -7.92 19.57 -11.43
CA PRO A 240 -7.74 18.30 -10.70
C PRO A 240 -7.53 17.03 -11.56
N TYR A 241 -6.80 17.12 -12.68
CA TYR A 241 -6.32 15.99 -13.50
C TYR A 241 -7.42 15.05 -14.01
N GLY A 242 -8.55 15.61 -14.42
CA GLY A 242 -9.67 14.82 -14.94
C GLY A 242 -10.25 13.84 -13.92
N MET A 243 -10.09 14.11 -12.62
CA MET A 243 -10.53 13.27 -11.49
C MET A 243 -9.80 11.92 -11.40
N ILE A 244 -8.60 11.79 -11.95
CA ILE A 244 -7.81 10.57 -11.69
C ILE A 244 -7.31 10.59 -10.24
N TRP A 245 -7.48 9.45 -9.57
CA TRP A 245 -7.00 9.21 -8.23
C TRP A 245 -6.14 7.94 -8.15
N PRO A 246 -4.95 7.96 -7.49
CA PRO A 246 -4.24 9.14 -6.99
C PRO A 246 -3.92 10.17 -8.09
N PRO A 247 -3.54 11.42 -7.75
CA PRO A 247 -3.08 12.39 -8.74
C PRO A 247 -1.77 11.93 -9.40
N PRO A 248 -1.48 12.34 -10.65
CA PRO A 248 -0.34 11.86 -11.44
C PRO A 248 1.01 11.99 -10.74
N THR A 249 1.17 13.06 -9.95
CA THR A 249 2.35 13.36 -9.13
C THR A 249 2.69 12.27 -8.12
N ILE A 250 1.68 11.56 -7.58
CA ILE A 250 1.91 10.42 -6.68
C ILE A 250 2.15 9.18 -7.54
N PRO A 251 3.31 8.50 -7.43
CA PRO A 251 3.55 7.24 -8.12
C PRO A 251 2.55 6.18 -7.64
N ALA A 252 1.84 5.56 -8.59
CA ALA A 252 0.81 4.56 -8.28
C ALA A 252 0.70 3.53 -9.42
N ALA A 253 0.66 2.24 -9.06
CA ALA A 253 0.50 1.15 -10.02
C ALA A 253 -0.92 1.05 -10.59
N GLN A 254 -1.91 1.48 -9.82
CA GLN A 254 -3.32 1.50 -10.22
C GLN A 254 -3.92 2.85 -9.91
N ARG A 255 -4.80 3.32 -10.80
CA ARG A 255 -5.57 4.54 -10.62
C ARG A 255 -7.05 4.26 -10.84
N VAL A 256 -7.90 5.04 -10.20
CA VAL A 256 -9.36 4.97 -10.23
C VAL A 256 -9.90 6.37 -10.54
N LEU A 257 -11.18 6.47 -10.93
CA LEU A 257 -11.85 7.76 -10.87
C LEU A 257 -12.12 8.11 -9.40
N GLY A 258 -11.59 9.27 -9.00
CA GLY A 258 -11.86 9.91 -7.72
C GLY A 258 -13.22 10.63 -7.71
N HIS A 259 -13.55 11.19 -6.56
CA HIS A 259 -14.78 11.89 -6.31
C HIS A 259 -14.66 13.41 -6.55
N LEU A 260 -15.72 14.00 -7.09
CA LEU A 260 -15.78 15.39 -7.53
C LEU A 260 -15.61 16.40 -6.38
N GLY A 261 -16.01 16.06 -5.15
CA GLY A 261 -15.89 16.94 -3.98
C GLY A 261 -16.40 18.38 -4.20
N ASP A 262 -15.93 19.32 -3.37
CA ASP A 262 -16.24 20.76 -3.45
C ASP A 262 -15.63 21.47 -4.68
N PHE A 263 -15.02 20.74 -5.62
CA PHE A 263 -14.53 21.32 -6.88
C PHE A 263 -15.74 21.58 -7.78
N ALA A 264 -16.34 22.76 -7.64
CA ALA A 264 -17.43 23.23 -8.47
C ALA A 264 -16.97 23.43 -9.93
N VAL A 265 -16.83 22.33 -10.68
CA VAL A 265 -16.58 22.34 -12.12
C VAL A 265 -17.90 22.08 -12.84
N PRO A 266 -18.43 23.04 -13.62
CA PRO A 266 -19.60 22.80 -14.47
C PRO A 266 -19.31 21.65 -15.45
N GLY A 267 -20.10 20.58 -15.40
CA GLY A 267 -19.96 19.41 -16.27
C GLY A 267 -19.05 18.28 -15.77
N GLY A 268 -18.64 18.31 -14.49
CA GLY A 268 -17.91 17.20 -13.86
C GLY A 268 -18.73 15.90 -13.77
N PRO A 269 -18.08 14.73 -13.65
CA PRO A 269 -18.78 13.44 -13.54
C PRO A 269 -19.68 13.42 -12.30
N ASN A 270 -21.01 13.34 -12.53
CA ASN A 270 -22.01 13.13 -11.49
C ASN A 270 -21.73 11.84 -10.69
N TYR A 271 -22.33 11.72 -9.50
CA TYR A 271 -22.40 10.49 -8.70
C TYR A 271 -22.68 9.21 -9.55
N ASP A 272 -23.51 9.34 -10.58
CA ASP A 272 -23.83 8.28 -11.54
C ASP A 272 -22.63 7.75 -12.33
N VAL A 273 -21.61 8.58 -12.55
CA VAL A 273 -20.40 8.18 -13.28
C VAL A 273 -19.54 7.28 -12.40
N ILE A 274 -19.29 7.64 -11.14
CA ILE A 274 -18.47 6.81 -10.23
C ILE A 274 -19.18 5.49 -9.89
N THR A 275 -20.51 5.51 -9.85
CA THR A 275 -21.34 4.33 -9.62
C THR A 275 -21.75 3.61 -10.91
N SER A 276 -21.23 4.05 -12.07
CA SER A 276 -21.51 3.42 -13.35
C SER A 276 -21.10 1.95 -13.33
N PRO A 277 -21.91 1.05 -13.92
CA PRO A 277 -21.55 -0.36 -14.05
C PRO A 277 -20.16 -0.60 -14.67
N LYS A 278 -19.66 0.32 -15.49
CA LYS A 278 -18.30 0.23 -16.08
C LYS A 278 -17.21 0.17 -15.01
N TRP A 279 -17.37 0.91 -13.92
CA TRP A 279 -16.33 1.14 -12.89
C TRP A 279 -16.59 0.39 -11.58
N ARG A 280 -17.57 -0.53 -11.60
CA ARG A 280 -17.90 -1.39 -10.48
C ARG A 280 -17.39 -2.80 -10.78
N PRO A 281 -16.61 -3.42 -9.88
CA PRO A 281 -16.19 -4.79 -10.08
C PRO A 281 -17.42 -5.70 -10.03
N VAL A 282 -17.50 -6.66 -10.96
CA VAL A 282 -18.58 -7.67 -10.98
C VAL A 282 -18.12 -9.03 -10.44
N ASN A 283 -16.81 -9.21 -10.29
CA ASN A 283 -16.17 -10.42 -9.79
C ASN A 283 -14.87 -10.06 -9.04
N ARG A 284 -14.29 -11.05 -8.34
CA ARG A 284 -13.07 -10.86 -7.52
C ARG A 284 -11.82 -10.52 -8.36
N SER A 285 -11.73 -10.97 -9.61
CA SER A 285 -10.55 -10.70 -10.45
C SER A 285 -10.47 -9.25 -10.94
N GLU A 286 -11.57 -8.51 -10.90
CA GLU A 286 -11.60 -7.08 -11.24
C GLU A 286 -11.35 -6.16 -10.05
N VAL A 287 -11.24 -6.70 -8.84
CA VAL A 287 -11.09 -5.93 -7.61
C VAL A 287 -9.65 -5.47 -7.46
N SER A 288 -9.47 -4.17 -7.23
CA SER A 288 -8.20 -3.61 -6.80
C SER A 288 -7.91 -3.97 -5.34
N ASP A 289 -6.68 -4.39 -5.06
CA ASP A 289 -6.11 -4.51 -3.72
C ASP A 289 -5.32 -3.25 -3.29
N LEU A 290 -5.27 -2.22 -4.15
CA LEU A 290 -4.58 -0.95 -3.92
C LEU A 290 -5.53 0.23 -3.73
N THR A 291 -6.83 0.03 -4.01
CA THR A 291 -7.84 1.08 -3.94
C THR A 291 -9.18 0.57 -3.40
N PHE A 292 -9.91 1.42 -2.70
CA PHE A 292 -11.29 1.15 -2.27
C PHE A 292 -12.05 2.47 -2.09
N ARG A 293 -13.34 2.39 -1.80
CA ARG A 293 -14.18 3.56 -1.49
C ARG A 293 -14.94 3.36 -0.18
N ILE A 294 -15.24 4.46 0.50
CA ILE A 294 -16.18 4.51 1.62
C ILE A 294 -17.30 5.46 1.24
N ARG A 295 -18.54 4.97 1.32
CA ARG A 295 -19.75 5.77 1.16
C ARG A 295 -20.35 6.03 2.54
N GLN A 296 -20.62 7.28 2.89
CA GLN A 296 -21.18 7.69 4.18
C GLN A 296 -22.39 8.58 4.00
N TRP A 297 -23.41 8.44 4.86
CA TRP A 297 -24.60 9.30 4.83
C TRP A 297 -25.31 9.31 6.20
N LEU A 298 -26.16 10.30 6.42
CA LEU A 298 -27.16 10.28 7.50
C LEU A 298 -28.49 9.77 6.95
N GLU A 299 -29.18 8.91 7.69
CA GLU A 299 -30.54 8.49 7.36
C GLU A 299 -31.54 9.33 8.16
N LEU A 300 -32.38 10.10 7.46
CA LEU A 300 -33.51 10.81 8.07
C LEU A 300 -34.81 10.11 7.70
N GLY A 301 -35.53 9.62 8.71
CA GLY A 301 -36.81 8.93 8.55
C GLY A 301 -36.78 7.47 9.04
N PRO A 302 -37.91 6.75 8.95
CA PRO A 302 -37.99 5.35 9.34
C PRO A 302 -37.15 4.46 8.41
N PRO A 303 -36.59 3.33 8.93
CA PRO A 303 -35.78 2.41 8.14
C PRO A 303 -36.54 2.00 6.87
N THR A 304 -35.89 2.03 5.70
CA THR A 304 -36.42 1.72 4.34
C THR A 304 -37.22 2.79 3.61
N MET A 305 -37.70 3.85 4.30
CA MET A 305 -38.36 5.02 3.67
C MET A 305 -37.61 6.33 3.89
N GLY A 306 -36.54 6.31 4.70
CA GLY A 306 -35.70 7.48 4.94
C GLY A 306 -34.94 7.92 3.70
N PHE A 307 -34.65 9.22 3.63
CA PHE A 307 -33.82 9.80 2.58
C PHE A 307 -32.38 9.98 3.11
N HIS A 308 -31.41 9.71 2.23
CA HIS A 308 -30.00 9.92 2.54
C HIS A 308 -29.68 11.42 2.52
N VAL A 309 -29.08 11.92 3.60
CA VAL A 309 -28.65 13.32 3.72
C VAL A 309 -27.14 13.37 3.91
N GLY A 310 -26.51 14.32 3.20
CA GLY A 310 -25.06 14.54 3.27
C GLY A 310 -24.27 13.32 2.80
N GLU A 311 -24.74 12.67 1.74
CA GLU A 311 -24.07 11.50 1.18
C GLU A 311 -22.72 11.88 0.58
N GLU A 312 -21.66 11.22 1.03
CA GLU A 312 -20.28 11.43 0.60
C GLU A 312 -19.68 10.09 0.16
N ILE A 313 -18.95 10.09 -0.96
CA ILE A 313 -18.08 8.97 -1.35
C ILE A 313 -16.64 9.47 -1.31
N VAL A 314 -15.80 8.72 -0.60
CA VAL A 314 -14.37 8.98 -0.48
C VAL A 314 -13.61 7.79 -1.04
N THR A 315 -12.70 8.06 -1.97
CA THR A 315 -11.82 7.06 -2.59
C THR A 315 -10.47 7.05 -1.90
N TYR A 316 -10.03 5.85 -1.53
CA TYR A 316 -8.76 5.61 -0.87
C TYR A 316 -7.81 4.87 -1.80
N SER A 317 -6.53 5.20 -1.70
CA SER A 317 -5.44 4.48 -2.32
C SER A 317 -4.30 4.27 -1.35
N THR A 318 -3.44 3.32 -1.65
CA THR A 318 -2.24 3.04 -0.87
C THR A 318 -0.97 3.46 -1.60
N LEU A 319 0.15 3.47 -0.89
CA LEU A 319 1.49 3.69 -1.43
C LEU A 319 2.21 2.35 -1.51
N ASP A 320 3.00 2.17 -2.56
CA ASP A 320 3.93 1.04 -2.61
C ASP A 320 4.97 1.20 -1.47
N PRO A 321 5.24 0.16 -0.65
CA PRO A 321 6.23 0.20 0.41
C PRO A 321 7.60 0.72 -0.03
N SER A 322 8.00 0.47 -1.27
CA SER A 322 9.28 0.94 -1.83
C SER A 322 9.40 2.46 -1.91
N LEU A 323 8.27 3.19 -1.96
CA LEU A 323 8.24 4.65 -2.02
C LEU A 323 8.52 5.30 -0.66
N TYR A 324 8.13 4.65 0.43
CA TYR A 324 8.26 5.21 1.79
C TYR A 324 9.23 4.43 2.69
N THR A 325 9.92 3.41 2.16
CA THR A 325 10.98 2.69 2.88
C THR A 325 12.34 3.28 2.52
N PRO A 326 13.07 3.89 3.46
CA PRO A 326 14.40 4.43 3.18
C PRO A 326 15.40 3.31 2.91
N THR A 327 16.35 3.57 2.02
CA THR A 327 17.50 2.70 1.75
C THR A 327 18.80 3.46 1.96
N PRO A 328 19.96 2.80 2.06
CA PRO A 328 21.25 3.50 2.17
C PRO A 328 21.51 4.51 1.05
N GLU A 329 21.06 4.23 -0.18
CA GLU A 329 21.20 5.12 -1.34
C GLU A 329 20.07 6.15 -1.48
N ARG A 330 18.92 5.88 -0.84
CA ARG A 330 17.73 6.74 -0.88
C ARG A 330 17.25 6.96 0.55
N PRO A 331 18.07 7.64 1.37
CA PRO A 331 17.84 7.68 2.81
C PRO A 331 16.68 8.56 3.20
N TRP A 332 16.19 9.47 2.34
CA TRP A 332 15.09 10.40 2.62
C TRP A 332 13.70 9.88 2.20
N ARG A 333 13.62 8.78 1.42
CA ARG A 333 12.35 8.14 1.04
C ARG A 333 11.49 7.82 2.25
N GLY A 334 10.30 8.40 2.39
CA GLY A 334 9.50 8.20 3.59
C GLY A 334 8.15 8.90 3.58
N ILE A 335 7.35 8.59 4.61
CA ILE A 335 6.23 9.43 5.03
C ILE A 335 6.75 10.39 6.08
N TRP A 336 6.48 11.67 5.89
CA TRP A 336 6.98 12.77 6.70
C TRP A 336 5.84 13.63 7.19
N VAL A 337 6.08 14.39 8.24
CA VAL A 337 5.22 15.48 8.68
C VAL A 337 5.96 16.80 8.47
N GLY A 338 5.27 17.78 7.91
CA GLY A 338 5.72 19.16 7.78
C GLY A 338 4.76 20.10 8.47
N ASP A 339 5.24 21.27 8.88
CA ASP A 339 4.41 22.30 9.49
C ASP A 339 4.42 23.58 8.66
N TYR A 340 3.23 24.01 8.24
CA TYR A 340 3.00 25.15 7.36
C TYR A 340 2.35 26.32 8.10
N SER A 341 2.77 26.55 9.36
CA SER A 341 2.36 27.71 10.15
C SER A 341 0.83 27.82 10.29
N VAL A 342 0.19 28.74 9.56
CA VAL A 342 -1.26 28.94 9.62
C VAL A 342 -2.06 27.79 9.00
N HIS A 343 -1.43 26.92 8.20
CA HIS A 343 -2.05 25.79 7.51
C HIS A 343 -1.93 24.46 8.27
N SER A 344 -1.41 24.48 9.50
CA SER A 344 -1.24 23.31 10.38
C SER A 344 -0.26 22.25 9.86
N CYS A 345 -0.20 21.10 10.55
CA CYS A 345 0.68 20.00 10.17
C CYS A 345 0.06 19.16 9.06
N GLU A 346 0.91 18.73 8.13
CA GLU A 346 0.51 17.91 7.00
C GLU A 346 1.47 16.74 6.82
N PHE A 347 0.93 15.64 6.30
CA PHE A 347 1.71 14.48 5.91
C PHE A 347 2.16 14.57 4.46
N LEU A 348 3.42 14.23 4.23
CA LEU A 348 4.09 14.29 2.94
C LEU A 348 4.65 12.90 2.60
N LEU A 349 4.68 12.56 1.32
CA LEU A 349 5.56 11.56 0.76
C LEU A 349 6.81 12.28 0.30
N ILE A 350 7.95 12.03 0.96
CA ILE A 350 9.23 12.41 0.40
C ILE A 350 9.68 11.27 -0.50
N ASN A 351 9.67 11.52 -1.81
CA ASN A 351 10.06 10.59 -2.85
C ASN A 351 11.47 10.91 -3.36
N GLN A 352 12.23 9.85 -3.64
CA GLN A 352 13.50 9.94 -4.36
C GLN A 352 13.41 8.99 -5.55
N PRO A 353 12.94 9.47 -6.72
CA PRO A 353 12.80 8.60 -7.88
C PRO A 353 14.15 8.04 -8.31
N GLU A 354 14.13 6.90 -9.01
CA GLU A 354 15.34 6.42 -9.66
C GLU A 354 15.74 7.37 -10.79
N VAL A 355 17.04 7.47 -11.04
CA VAL A 355 17.55 8.22 -12.18
C VAL A 355 17.41 7.31 -13.40
N ASP A 356 16.69 7.77 -14.43
CA ASP A 356 16.21 6.98 -15.59
C ASP A 356 17.31 6.19 -16.35
N GLU A 357 18.60 6.43 -16.09
CA GLU A 357 19.72 5.77 -16.77
C GLU A 357 20.27 4.51 -16.08
N GLU A 358 19.77 4.13 -14.91
CA GLU A 358 20.39 3.05 -14.14
C GLU A 358 19.62 1.73 -14.22
N GLY A 359 20.00 0.89 -15.17
CA GLY A 359 19.93 -0.55 -14.98
C GLY A 359 20.72 -0.99 -13.73
N TYR A 360 20.75 -2.30 -13.42
CA TYR A 360 21.53 -2.83 -12.29
C TYR A 360 22.97 -2.28 -12.29
N GLN A 361 23.28 -1.38 -11.36
CA GLN A 361 24.63 -0.96 -11.08
C GLN A 361 25.21 -1.84 -9.98
N GLU A 362 26.44 -2.31 -10.17
CA GLU A 362 27.13 -3.07 -9.13
C GLU A 362 27.27 -2.24 -7.84
N PRO A 363 27.16 -2.87 -6.66
CA PRO A 363 27.36 -2.20 -5.39
C PRO A 363 28.72 -1.51 -5.35
N LEU A 364 28.77 -0.30 -4.78
CA LEU A 364 30.03 0.42 -4.63
C LEU A 364 30.93 -0.32 -3.64
N MET A 365 32.03 -0.89 -4.13
CA MET A 365 32.99 -1.60 -3.28
C MET A 365 34.04 -0.65 -2.71
N LYS A 366 34.43 -0.89 -1.45
CA LYS A 366 35.55 -0.22 -0.81
C LYS A 366 36.87 -0.69 -1.44
N LEU A 367 37.74 0.25 -1.78
CA LEU A 367 39.05 -0.08 -2.37
C LEU A 367 40.04 -0.54 -1.28
N GLU A 368 41.02 -1.36 -1.64
CA GLU A 368 42.00 -1.92 -0.68
C GLU A 368 42.78 -0.85 0.11
N ASN A 369 43.04 0.30 -0.50
CA ASN A 369 43.83 1.40 0.07
C ASN A 369 42.98 2.58 0.59
N GLU A 370 41.67 2.46 0.58
CA GLU A 370 40.75 3.53 0.94
C GLU A 370 40.39 3.45 2.43
N SER A 371 40.42 4.59 3.13
CA SER A 371 39.94 4.66 4.51
C SER A 371 38.40 4.53 4.57
N ASP A 372 37.84 4.23 5.75
CA ASP A 372 36.37 4.20 5.90
C ASP A 372 35.73 5.56 5.62
N GLU A 373 36.41 6.64 5.96
CA GLU A 373 35.95 8.02 5.76
C GLU A 373 35.95 8.42 4.28
N GLU A 374 36.99 8.02 3.55
CA GLU A 374 37.09 8.22 2.09
C GLU A 374 36.01 7.42 1.36
N PHE A 375 35.81 6.16 1.76
CA PHE A 375 34.76 5.32 1.19
C PHE A 375 33.37 5.90 1.45
N GLN A 376 33.10 6.33 2.68
CA GLN A 376 31.82 6.94 3.04
C GLN A 376 31.58 8.23 2.25
N SER A 377 32.60 9.08 2.10
CA SER A 377 32.51 10.31 1.32
C SER A 377 32.22 10.02 -0.15
N ARG A 378 32.90 9.03 -0.72
CA ARG A 378 32.68 8.58 -2.11
C ARG A 378 31.29 7.96 -2.28
N PHE A 379 30.83 7.14 -1.34
CA PHE A 379 29.49 6.56 -1.34
C PHE A 379 28.42 7.64 -1.31
N LEU A 380 28.57 8.63 -0.41
CA LEU A 380 27.64 9.75 -0.32
C LEU A 380 27.58 10.54 -1.63
N ALA A 381 28.74 10.89 -2.20
CA ALA A 381 28.80 11.65 -3.45
C ALA A 381 28.23 10.88 -4.66
N GLN A 382 28.52 9.58 -4.78
CA GLN A 382 28.17 8.80 -5.98
C GLN A 382 26.80 8.13 -5.91
N LYS A 383 26.30 7.81 -4.71
CA LYS A 383 25.08 6.99 -4.55
C LYS A 383 23.95 7.71 -3.84
N VAL A 384 24.25 8.65 -2.94
CA VAL A 384 23.25 9.33 -2.10
C VAL A 384 22.89 10.73 -2.61
N TYR A 385 23.88 11.59 -2.82
CA TYR A 385 23.71 12.99 -3.24
C TYR A 385 23.60 13.08 -4.76
N ARG A 386 22.50 12.58 -5.31
CA ARG A 386 22.22 12.59 -6.74
C ARG A 386 20.72 12.59 -7.03
N GLY A 387 20.37 13.05 -8.23
CA GLY A 387 18.98 13.07 -8.68
C GLY A 387 18.12 14.03 -7.84
N ARG A 388 16.81 13.95 -8.02
CA ARG A 388 15.88 14.88 -7.37
C ARG A 388 15.32 14.34 -6.05
N LEU A 389 14.92 15.26 -5.18
CA LEU A 389 14.13 14.98 -3.98
C LEU A 389 12.80 15.71 -4.09
N GLU A 390 11.71 14.97 -3.93
CA GLU A 390 10.36 15.49 -4.09
C GLU A 390 9.56 15.36 -2.80
N ALA A 391 8.94 16.43 -2.34
CA ALA A 391 7.98 16.36 -1.24
C ALA A 391 6.57 16.55 -1.79
N ILE A 392 5.78 15.47 -1.78
CA ILE A 392 4.42 15.44 -2.31
C ILE A 392 3.44 15.40 -1.13
N LYS A 393 2.43 16.26 -1.13
CA LYS A 393 1.43 16.33 -0.06
C LYS A 393 0.53 15.08 -0.09
N LEU A 394 0.56 14.25 0.95
CA LEU A 394 -0.43 13.17 1.15
C LEU A 394 -1.70 13.70 1.83
N THR A 395 -1.51 14.69 2.70
CA THR A 395 -2.54 15.63 3.09
C THR A 395 -2.09 17.03 2.71
N GLY A 396 -3.02 17.89 2.31
CA GLY A 396 -2.70 19.27 1.94
C GLY A 396 -3.60 20.30 2.59
N ASP A 397 -3.62 21.48 1.99
CA ASP A 397 -4.33 22.64 2.49
C ASP A 397 -5.15 23.29 1.35
N PRO A 398 -5.92 24.36 1.63
CA PRO A 398 -6.71 25.03 0.61
C PRO A 398 -5.91 25.69 -0.53
N ASN A 399 -4.63 26.00 -0.32
CA ASN A 399 -3.72 26.61 -1.27
C ASN A 399 -2.97 25.55 -2.07
N VAL A 400 -2.18 24.70 -1.41
CA VAL A 400 -1.47 23.58 -2.04
C VAL A 400 -2.14 22.26 -1.62
N PRO A 401 -2.95 21.65 -2.49
CA PRO A 401 -3.73 20.48 -2.15
C PRO A 401 -2.89 19.22 -2.05
N ARG A 402 -3.47 18.17 -1.47
CA ARG A 402 -2.90 16.82 -1.54
C ARG A 402 -2.67 16.42 -3.00
N GLY A 403 -1.65 15.62 -3.23
CA GLY A 403 -1.20 15.21 -4.55
C GLY A 403 -0.30 16.23 -5.24
N GLU A 404 -0.15 17.45 -4.71
CA GLU A 404 0.79 18.41 -5.26
C GLU A 404 2.14 18.39 -4.53
N TYR A 405 3.18 18.83 -5.23
CA TYR A 405 4.45 19.09 -4.57
C TYR A 405 4.31 20.26 -3.61
N THR A 406 4.98 20.19 -2.47
CA THR A 406 5.19 21.33 -1.59
C THR A 406 6.59 21.92 -1.75
N PHE A 407 7.58 21.08 -2.06
CA PHE A 407 8.89 21.51 -2.49
C PHE A 407 9.55 20.47 -3.39
N LEU A 408 10.51 20.94 -4.19
CA LEU A 408 11.33 20.14 -5.09
C LEU A 408 12.78 20.59 -5.01
N ALA A 409 13.70 19.65 -4.75
CA ALA A 409 15.13 19.85 -5.02
C ALA A 409 15.46 19.08 -6.31
N ASP A 410 15.68 19.80 -7.41
CA ASP A 410 15.84 19.18 -8.73
C ASP A 410 17.15 18.37 -8.87
N ASP A 411 18.18 18.69 -8.08
CA ASP A 411 19.43 17.92 -7.98
C ASP A 411 20.01 17.97 -6.56
N LEU A 412 20.28 16.81 -5.97
CA LEU A 412 20.99 16.66 -4.69
C LEU A 412 22.52 16.69 -4.85
N GLY A 413 23.01 16.49 -6.07
CA GLY A 413 24.42 16.44 -6.44
C GLY A 413 25.07 17.80 -6.61
N GLU A 414 26.05 17.89 -7.50
CA GLU A 414 26.89 19.08 -7.65
C GLU A 414 26.12 20.30 -8.20
N ALA A 415 25.18 20.11 -9.14
CA ALA A 415 24.50 21.25 -9.77
C ALA A 415 23.50 21.95 -8.83
N GLY A 416 22.93 21.16 -7.90
CA GLY A 416 22.10 21.67 -6.82
C GLY A 416 22.85 22.08 -5.56
N PHE A 417 24.14 21.77 -5.41
CA PHE A 417 24.89 22.09 -4.21
C PHE A 417 25.03 23.62 -4.02
N VAL A 418 24.67 24.11 -2.83
CA VAL A 418 24.83 25.51 -2.44
C VAL A 418 26.04 25.67 -1.52
N GLY A 419 26.18 24.77 -0.55
CA GLY A 419 27.27 24.83 0.41
C GLY A 419 27.02 23.98 1.65
N ILE A 420 27.91 24.12 2.62
CA ILE A 420 27.74 23.57 3.97
C ILE A 420 27.38 24.73 4.89
N ALA A 421 26.30 24.59 5.66
CA ALA A 421 25.90 25.56 6.66
C ALA A 421 27.04 25.78 7.68
N GLN A 422 27.39 27.03 7.94
CA GLN A 422 28.46 27.39 8.88
C GLN A 422 27.93 27.78 10.26
N GLU A 423 26.69 28.27 10.30
CA GLU A 423 26.11 28.91 11.48
C GLU A 423 25.11 27.98 12.20
N PRO A 424 25.03 28.03 13.54
CA PRO A 424 23.98 27.36 14.30
C PRO A 424 22.57 27.81 13.88
N PRO A 425 21.53 26.96 14.02
CA PRO A 425 21.59 25.57 14.49
C PRO A 425 21.91 24.55 13.38
N PHE A 426 22.24 25.01 12.16
CA PHE A 426 22.36 24.14 10.98
C PHE A 426 23.80 23.76 10.65
N GLN A 427 24.78 24.22 11.43
CA GLN A 427 26.21 24.03 11.18
C GLN A 427 26.56 22.58 10.78
N GLY A 428 27.27 22.43 9.67
CA GLY A 428 27.68 21.14 9.10
C GLY A 428 26.66 20.50 8.15
N ALA A 429 25.42 21.00 8.09
CA ALA A 429 24.41 20.45 7.18
C ALA A 429 24.69 20.84 5.72
N ARG A 430 24.45 19.90 4.80
CA ARG A 430 24.48 20.14 3.35
C ARG A 430 23.26 20.96 2.94
N ILE A 431 23.50 22.04 2.21
CA ILE A 431 22.46 22.90 1.62
C ILE A 431 22.42 22.65 0.12
N VAL A 432 21.21 22.44 -0.40
CA VAL A 432 20.95 22.31 -1.84
C VAL A 432 19.87 23.28 -2.30
N LYS A 433 19.90 23.66 -3.57
CA LYS A 433 18.87 24.45 -4.22
C LYS A 433 17.55 23.68 -4.17
N SER A 434 16.48 24.41 -3.90
CA SER A 434 15.14 23.88 -3.85
C SER A 434 14.16 24.93 -4.36
N ARG A 435 12.93 24.53 -4.61
CA ARG A 435 11.84 25.45 -4.90
C ARG A 435 10.61 25.03 -4.14
N GLY A 436 9.98 26.00 -3.48
CA GLY A 436 8.77 25.81 -2.72
C GLY A 436 7.56 26.13 -3.57
N HIS A 437 6.50 25.33 -3.44
CA HIS A 437 5.27 25.53 -4.21
C HIS A 437 4.31 26.40 -3.42
N ILE A 438 3.79 27.45 -4.06
CA ILE A 438 2.80 28.35 -3.48
C ILE A 438 1.63 28.50 -4.46
N ALA A 439 0.45 28.78 -3.93
CA ALA A 439 -0.74 29.05 -4.72
C ALA A 439 -1.76 29.87 -3.92
N GLY A 440 -2.71 30.47 -4.62
CA GLY A 440 -3.95 30.99 -4.03
C GLY A 440 -4.92 29.87 -3.65
N VAL A 441 -5.96 30.22 -2.90
CA VAL A 441 -7.02 29.27 -2.49
C VAL A 441 -7.62 28.56 -3.70
N GLY A 442 -7.85 27.25 -3.58
CA GLY A 442 -8.32 26.38 -4.66
C GLY A 442 -7.22 26.01 -5.66
N PHE A 443 -5.95 26.10 -5.25
CA PHE A 443 -4.79 25.89 -6.11
C PHE A 443 -4.76 26.83 -7.33
N ALA A 444 -5.17 28.08 -7.10
CA ALA A 444 -5.27 29.09 -8.14
C ALA A 444 -3.96 29.84 -8.33
N HIS A 445 -3.55 30.07 -9.58
CA HIS A 445 -2.31 30.80 -9.93
C HIS A 445 -1.08 30.23 -9.22
N ASP A 446 -0.94 28.90 -9.25
CA ASP A 446 0.18 28.20 -8.65
C ASP A 446 1.52 28.62 -9.29
N ASN A 447 2.56 28.70 -8.46
CA ASN A 447 3.91 29.00 -8.91
C ASN A 447 4.95 28.45 -7.91
N TYR A 448 6.19 28.31 -8.39
CA TYR A 448 7.34 27.98 -7.55
C TYR A 448 8.13 29.22 -7.19
N ILE A 449 8.53 29.31 -5.92
CA ILE A 449 9.46 30.34 -5.41
C ILE A 449 10.77 29.70 -4.98
N GLU A 450 11.83 30.50 -4.97
CA GLU A 450 13.16 30.02 -4.61
C GLU A 450 13.20 29.60 -3.13
N SER A 451 13.81 28.45 -2.87
CA SER A 451 14.08 27.98 -1.52
C SER A 451 15.41 27.24 -1.45
N GLN A 452 15.88 26.96 -0.25
CA GLN A 452 17.04 26.11 -0.03
C GLN A 452 16.65 24.99 0.90
N LEU A 453 17.01 23.76 0.54
CA LEU A 453 16.78 22.60 1.40
C LEU A 453 18.06 22.30 2.18
N ILE A 454 17.92 22.18 3.49
CA ILE A 454 18.98 21.92 4.45
C ILE A 454 18.82 20.48 4.94
N LEU A 455 19.78 19.62 4.59
CA LEU A 455 19.76 18.19 4.89
C LEU A 455 20.35 17.95 6.29
N LEU A 456 19.51 18.04 7.33
CA LEU A 456 19.95 17.94 8.73
C LEU A 456 20.29 16.50 9.13
N SER A 457 19.48 15.54 8.70
CA SER A 457 19.72 14.11 8.86
C SER A 457 18.86 13.31 7.89
N ASN A 458 18.95 11.97 7.94
CA ASN A 458 18.06 11.09 7.17
C ASN A 458 16.60 11.15 7.65
N ASN A 459 16.33 11.71 8.83
CA ASN A 459 14.98 11.76 9.45
C ASN A 459 14.49 13.18 9.74
N ARG A 460 15.29 14.20 9.41
CA ARG A 460 14.94 15.61 9.64
C ARG A 460 15.49 16.48 8.53
N LEU A 461 14.63 17.33 7.98
CA LEU A 461 14.97 18.31 6.96
C LEU A 461 14.54 19.71 7.44
N ALA A 462 15.19 20.74 6.90
CA ALA A 462 14.69 22.10 6.98
C ALA A 462 14.63 22.73 5.59
N GLN A 463 13.68 23.62 5.37
CA GLN A 463 13.55 24.39 4.13
C GLN A 463 13.56 25.88 4.46
N TYR A 464 14.51 26.58 3.87
CA TYR A 464 14.59 28.03 3.91
C TYR A 464 13.83 28.63 2.73
N TRP A 465 12.74 29.32 3.01
CA TRP A 465 11.92 30.04 2.03
C TRP A 465 12.49 31.46 1.86
N VAL A 466 13.30 31.64 0.81
CA VAL A 466 14.14 32.84 0.63
C VAL A 466 13.30 34.11 0.61
N ASP A 467 12.25 34.14 -0.23
CA ASP A 467 11.39 35.32 -0.40
C ASP A 467 10.57 35.66 0.84
N PHE A 468 10.30 34.68 1.70
CA PHE A 468 9.51 34.87 2.90
C PHE A 468 10.34 35.07 4.17
N GLY A 469 11.66 34.88 4.10
CA GLY A 469 12.55 35.02 5.25
C GLY A 469 12.20 34.06 6.39
N HIS A 470 11.82 32.81 6.10
CA HIS A 470 11.54 31.83 7.16
C HIS A 470 12.04 30.42 6.87
N ILE A 471 12.28 29.66 7.94
CA ILE A 471 12.75 28.28 7.89
C ILE A 471 11.71 27.37 8.54
N SER A 472 11.24 26.40 7.75
CA SER A 472 10.32 25.34 8.19
C SER A 472 11.06 24.01 8.32
N PHE A 473 10.51 23.07 9.09
CA PHE A 473 11.08 21.75 9.31
C PHE A 473 10.15 20.64 8.86
N PHE A 474 10.77 19.49 8.58
CA PHE A 474 10.09 18.24 8.27
C PHE A 474 10.73 17.12 9.08
N GLU A 475 9.91 16.19 9.58
CA GLU A 475 10.37 15.03 10.33
C GLU A 475 9.72 13.75 9.81
N ARG A 476 10.52 12.69 9.69
CA ARG A 476 10.05 11.39 9.22
C ARG A 476 9.15 10.75 10.26
N VAL A 477 8.02 10.21 9.83
CA VAL A 477 7.10 9.47 10.69
C VAL A 477 7.47 7.98 10.67
N ASP A 478 7.74 7.41 11.84
CA ASP A 478 7.73 5.96 12.02
C ASP A 478 6.29 5.47 12.01
N ILE A 479 5.83 4.90 10.89
CA ILE A 479 4.46 4.41 10.75
C ILE A 479 4.24 3.07 11.45
N ASP A 480 5.29 2.28 11.63
CA ASP A 480 5.16 0.90 12.09
C ASP A 480 4.84 0.86 13.60
N GLN A 481 5.19 1.91 14.34
CA GLN A 481 4.78 2.09 15.75
C GLN A 481 3.25 2.10 15.95
N PHE A 482 2.46 2.37 14.90
CA PHE A 482 1.00 2.45 14.98
C PHE A 482 0.27 1.14 14.63
N LEU A 483 1.01 0.12 14.18
CA LEU A 483 0.43 -1.13 13.66
C LEU A 483 0.04 -2.12 14.75
N VAL A 484 0.65 -2.03 15.93
CA VAL A 484 0.33 -2.88 17.07
C VAL A 484 -0.64 -2.10 17.96
N PRO A 485 -1.89 -2.58 18.17
CA PRO A 485 -2.78 -1.98 19.14
C PRO A 485 -2.18 -2.00 20.54
N SER A 486 -2.24 -0.85 21.22
CA SER A 486 -1.81 -0.66 22.61
C SER A 486 -2.71 -1.36 23.60
#